data_AF-A0A7S2E364-F1
#
_entry.id   AF-A0A7S2E364-F1
#
_cell.length_a   1.000
_cell.length_b   1.000
_cell.length_c   1.000
_cell.angle_alpha   90.00
_cell.angle_beta   90.00
_cell.angle_gamma   90.00
#
_symmetry.space_group_name_H-M   'P 1'
#
loop_
_entity.id
_entity.type
_entity.pdbx_description
1 polymer ?
#
loop_
_entity_poly.entity_id
_entity_poly.type
_entity_poly.pdbx_seq_one_letter_code
_entity_poly.pdbx_strand_id
1 'polypeptide(L)'
;FLDLDKNEFSGKIPDELYNVKSLSALDLDTNQLTGTISTFIGELENLFFVQLDYNELTGTIPSDIGELSHLRFFTVIGNNFTNVVPGEVCSLGTTVYANCDICNGCCTQCN
;
A
#
# COMPACT_ATOMS: atom_id res chain seq x y z
N PHE A 1 7.57 11.81 -5.88
CA PHE A 1 7.18 10.66 -6.71
C PHE A 1 8.38 9.73 -6.78
N LEU A 2 8.19 8.45 -6.45
CA LEU A 2 9.12 7.36 -6.69
C LEU A 2 8.36 6.31 -7.50
N ASP A 3 8.90 5.98 -8.66
CA ASP A 3 8.32 5.03 -9.61
C ASP A 3 9.40 4.01 -9.95
N LEU A 4 9.15 2.76 -9.56
CA LEU A 4 10.03 1.61 -9.74
C LEU A 4 9.23 0.41 -10.25
N ASP A 5 8.10 0.66 -10.92
CA ASP A 5 7.21 -0.38 -11.41
C ASP A 5 7.91 -1.31 -12.43
N LYS A 6 7.42 -2.54 -12.56
CA LYS A 6 7.85 -3.53 -13.58
C LYS A 6 9.35 -3.81 -13.58
N ASN A 7 9.88 -4.16 -12.41
CA ASN A 7 11.26 -4.57 -12.24
C ASN A 7 11.36 -5.96 -11.58
N GLU A 8 12.59 -6.40 -11.31
CA GLU A 8 12.87 -7.64 -10.58
C GLU A 8 13.37 -7.34 -9.14
N PHE A 9 12.98 -6.20 -8.57
CA PHE A 9 13.39 -5.87 -7.20
C PHE A 9 12.83 -6.90 -6.23
N SER A 10 13.68 -7.36 -5.32
CA SER A 10 13.36 -8.38 -4.33
C SER A 10 13.82 -7.97 -2.94
N GLY A 11 13.40 -8.72 -1.93
CA GLY A 11 13.60 -8.34 -0.52
C GLY A 11 12.51 -7.40 -0.03
N LYS A 12 12.74 -6.76 1.12
CA LYS A 12 11.72 -5.92 1.77
C LYS A 12 11.75 -4.49 1.27
N ILE A 13 10.63 -3.79 1.39
CA ILE A 13 10.62 -2.32 1.32
C ILE A 13 11.48 -1.79 2.49
N PRO A 14 12.55 -1.04 2.23
CA PRO A 14 13.44 -0.55 3.28
C PRO A 14 12.77 0.55 4.11
N ASP A 15 12.95 0.52 5.44
CA ASP A 15 12.33 1.51 6.34
C ASP A 15 12.82 2.94 6.04
N GLU A 16 14.01 3.08 5.46
CA GLU A 16 14.56 4.37 5.03
C GLU A 16 13.68 5.08 4.00
N LEU A 17 12.85 4.37 3.24
CA LEU A 17 11.89 4.96 2.31
C LEU A 17 10.88 5.85 3.05
N TYR A 18 10.48 5.47 4.26
CA TYR A 18 9.51 6.21 5.08
C TYR A 18 10.08 7.52 5.65
N ASN A 19 11.39 7.76 5.52
CA ASN A 19 12.03 9.03 5.87
C ASN A 19 11.92 10.10 4.78
N VAL A 20 11.50 9.74 3.56
CA VAL A 20 11.36 10.67 2.44
C VAL A 20 10.03 11.42 2.56
N LYS A 21 9.94 12.36 3.50
CA LYS A 21 8.68 13.08 3.82
C LYS A 21 8.10 13.89 2.65
N SER A 22 8.90 14.20 1.63
CA SER A 22 8.46 14.84 0.39
C SER A 22 7.80 13.88 -0.61
N LEU A 23 7.71 12.58 -0.30
CA LEU A 23 7.17 11.58 -1.21
C LEU A 23 5.66 11.75 -1.35
N SER A 24 5.24 12.02 -2.59
CA SER A 24 3.83 12.25 -2.96
C SER A 24 3.17 11.04 -3.62
N ALA A 25 3.94 10.20 -4.29
CA ALA A 25 3.46 8.97 -4.91
C ALA A 25 4.54 7.90 -4.79
N LEU A 26 4.09 6.67 -4.54
CA LEU A 26 4.92 5.48 -4.47
C LEU A 26 4.33 4.41 -5.39
N ASP A 27 5.04 4.10 -6.46
CA ASP A 27 4.69 3.00 -7.37
C ASP A 27 5.79 1.93 -7.34
N LEU A 28 5.45 0.75 -6.84
CA LEU A 28 6.30 -0.44 -6.73
C LEU A 28 5.65 -1.66 -7.41
N ASP A 29 4.66 -1.45 -8.28
CA ASP A 29 3.94 -2.53 -8.96
C ASP A 29 4.87 -3.49 -9.71
N THR A 30 4.46 -4.77 -9.78
CA THR A 30 5.10 -5.79 -10.63
C THR A 30 6.58 -5.93 -10.30
N ASN A 31 6.84 -6.42 -9.10
CA ASN A 31 8.17 -6.72 -8.57
C ASN A 31 8.13 -8.04 -7.77
N GLN A 32 9.21 -8.39 -7.09
CA GLN A 32 9.34 -9.58 -6.23
C GLN A 32 9.53 -9.17 -4.76
N LEU A 33 8.95 -8.04 -4.34
CA LEU A 33 9.10 -7.52 -2.99
C LEU A 33 8.37 -8.41 -1.99
N THR A 34 9.01 -8.65 -0.85
CA THR A 34 8.56 -9.54 0.23
C THR A 34 8.44 -8.77 1.54
N GLY A 35 7.97 -9.43 2.60
CA GLY A 35 7.84 -8.82 3.93
C GLY A 35 6.48 -8.14 4.11
N THR A 36 6.42 -7.09 4.92
CA THR A 36 5.19 -6.40 5.32
C THR A 36 5.28 -4.92 4.99
N ILE A 37 4.13 -4.23 4.89
CA ILE A 37 4.11 -2.76 4.90
C ILE A 37 4.41 -2.29 6.32
N SER A 38 5.42 -1.44 6.49
CA SER A 38 5.77 -0.88 7.80
C SER A 38 4.70 0.12 8.26
N THR A 39 4.47 0.22 9.57
CA THR A 39 3.54 1.21 10.15
C THR A 39 4.01 2.64 9.91
N PHE A 40 5.32 2.85 9.68
CA PHE A 40 5.89 4.16 9.33
C PHE A 40 5.35 4.76 8.02
N ILE A 41 4.62 3.99 7.21
CA ILE A 41 3.91 4.52 6.04
C ILE A 41 2.94 5.66 6.42
N GLY A 42 2.35 5.63 7.62
CA GLY A 42 1.46 6.70 8.11
C GLY A 42 2.16 8.06 8.26
N GLU A 43 3.48 8.06 8.42
CA GLU A 43 4.26 9.29 8.54
C GLU A 43 4.57 9.98 7.20
N LEU A 44 4.16 9.42 6.07
CA LEU A 44 4.36 9.99 4.73
C LEU A 44 3.14 10.84 4.32
N GLU A 45 2.86 11.90 5.10
CA GLU A 45 1.64 12.71 5.01
C GLU A 45 1.32 13.31 3.61
N ASN A 46 2.33 13.42 2.74
CA ASN A 46 2.18 13.93 1.37
C ASN A 46 1.74 12.89 0.35
N LEU A 47 1.68 11.59 0.72
CA LEU A 47 1.26 10.53 -0.19
C LEU A 47 -0.19 10.73 -0.61
N PHE A 48 -0.39 10.82 -1.93
CA PHE A 48 -1.72 10.80 -2.54
C PHE A 48 -1.96 9.51 -3.34
N PHE A 49 -0.90 8.77 -3.68
CA PHE A 49 -0.95 7.57 -4.52
C PHE A 49 0.02 6.50 -4.02
N VAL A 50 -0.48 5.30 -3.80
CA VAL A 50 0.31 4.12 -3.42
C VAL A 50 -0.15 2.92 -4.25
N GLN A 51 0.77 2.35 -5.02
CA GLN A 51 0.53 1.16 -5.84
C GLN A 51 1.60 0.11 -5.55
N LEU A 52 1.16 -1.03 -5.00
CA LEU A 52 2.02 -2.13 -4.55
C LEU A 52 1.63 -3.46 -5.20
N ASP A 53 0.90 -3.40 -6.31
CA ASP A 53 0.32 -4.57 -6.95
C ASP A 53 1.39 -5.58 -7.38
N TYR A 54 0.98 -6.84 -7.52
CA TYR A 54 1.80 -7.93 -8.08
C TYR A 54 3.19 -8.01 -7.48
N ASN A 55 3.23 -8.22 -6.16
CA ASN A 55 4.41 -8.48 -5.36
C ASN A 55 4.15 -9.69 -4.44
N GLU A 56 5.10 -10.02 -3.58
CA GLU A 56 5.02 -11.10 -2.60
C GLU A 56 4.86 -10.57 -1.16
N LEU A 57 4.27 -9.38 -0.98
CA LEU A 57 4.05 -8.79 0.33
C LEU A 57 3.03 -9.62 1.14
N THR A 58 3.22 -9.67 2.45
CA THR A 58 2.51 -10.55 3.40
C THR A 58 2.08 -9.76 4.64
N GLY A 59 1.45 -10.45 5.59
CA GLY A 59 1.02 -9.86 6.86
C GLY A 59 -0.33 -9.15 6.73
N THR A 60 -0.54 -8.08 7.50
CA THR A 60 -1.76 -7.27 7.45
C THR A 60 -1.47 -5.90 6.86
N ILE A 61 -2.47 -5.28 6.25
CA ILE A 61 -2.41 -3.86 5.89
C ILE A 61 -2.44 -3.04 7.20
N PRO A 62 -1.46 -2.18 7.48
CA PRO A 62 -1.43 -1.39 8.72
C PRO A 62 -2.54 -0.34 8.73
N SER A 63 -3.21 -0.17 9.87
CA SER A 63 -4.22 0.87 10.08
C SER A 63 -3.65 2.28 9.97
N ASP A 64 -2.33 2.45 10.15
CA ASP A 64 -1.58 3.71 10.03
C ASP A 64 -1.70 4.33 8.64
N ILE A 65 -2.04 3.55 7.61
CA ILE A 65 -2.40 4.11 6.29
C ILE A 65 -3.57 5.10 6.43
N GLY A 66 -4.46 4.90 7.40
CA GLY A 66 -5.55 5.82 7.78
C GLY A 66 -5.09 7.21 8.24
N GLU A 67 -3.80 7.43 8.51
CA GLU A 67 -3.24 8.75 8.83
C GLU A 67 -2.95 9.59 7.57
N LEU A 68 -2.93 8.95 6.39
CA LEU A 68 -2.62 9.58 5.11
C LEU A 68 -3.82 10.38 4.56
N SER A 69 -4.10 11.53 5.16
CA SER A 69 -5.25 12.40 4.80
C SER A 69 -5.29 12.85 3.31
N HIS A 70 -4.15 12.85 2.62
CA HIS A 70 -4.05 13.17 1.19
C HIS A 70 -4.21 11.96 0.27
N LEU A 71 -4.28 10.73 0.80
CA LEU A 71 -4.35 9.51 0.01
C LEU A 71 -5.64 9.48 -0.83
N ARG A 72 -5.49 9.25 -2.13
CA ARG A 72 -6.60 9.17 -3.10
C ARG A 72 -6.67 7.82 -3.79
N PHE A 73 -5.56 7.13 -3.90
CA PHE A 73 -5.47 5.81 -4.49
C PHE A 73 -4.55 4.90 -3.69
N PHE A 74 -5.04 3.72 -3.35
CA PHE A 74 -4.29 2.67 -2.66
C PHE A 74 -4.63 1.31 -3.28
N THR A 75 -3.62 0.63 -3.81
CA THR A 75 -3.79 -0.70 -4.39
C THR A 75 -2.73 -1.70 -3.93
N VAL A 76 -3.17 -2.92 -3.65
CA VAL A 76 -2.35 -4.04 -3.16
C VAL A 76 -2.75 -5.38 -3.80
N ILE A 77 -3.38 -5.36 -4.97
CA ILE A 77 -3.84 -6.55 -5.69
C ILE A 77 -2.66 -7.49 -5.99
N GLY A 78 -2.87 -8.79 -5.93
CA GLY A 78 -1.86 -9.78 -6.30
C GLY A 78 -0.74 -9.93 -5.28
N ASN A 79 -0.97 -9.56 -4.01
CA ASN A 79 -0.09 -9.85 -2.88
C ASN A 79 -0.66 -10.97 -1.99
N ASN A 80 0.07 -11.32 -0.94
CA ASN A 80 -0.26 -12.36 0.04
C ASN A 80 -0.70 -11.76 1.39
N PHE A 81 -1.36 -10.60 1.38
CA PHE A 81 -1.91 -10.00 2.59
C PHE A 81 -3.00 -10.88 3.19
N THR A 82 -3.12 -10.80 4.51
CA THR A 82 -4.06 -11.54 5.35
C THR A 82 -4.85 -10.54 6.17
N ASN A 83 -6.03 -10.98 6.63
CA ASN A 83 -7.04 -10.12 7.24
C ASN A 83 -7.56 -9.03 6.31
N VAL A 84 -8.72 -8.51 6.67
CA VAL A 84 -9.41 -7.53 5.85
C VAL A 84 -8.72 -6.16 5.88
N VAL A 85 -8.94 -5.36 4.83
CA VAL A 85 -8.58 -3.94 4.79
C VAL A 85 -9.09 -3.25 6.06
N PRO A 86 -8.22 -2.53 6.82
CA PRO A 86 -8.61 -1.85 8.05
C PRO A 86 -9.68 -0.78 7.83
N GLY A 87 -10.57 -0.62 8.81
CA GLY A 87 -11.64 0.39 8.76
C GLY A 87 -11.11 1.82 8.69
N GLU A 88 -9.91 2.06 9.20
CA GLU A 88 -9.18 3.33 9.14
C GLU A 88 -8.88 3.71 7.69
N VAL A 89 -8.41 2.75 6.89
CA VAL A 89 -8.19 2.95 5.44
C VAL A 89 -9.51 3.21 4.73
N CYS A 90 -10.55 2.44 5.07
CA CYS A 90 -11.89 2.62 4.52
C CYS A 90 -12.49 4.00 4.83
N SER A 91 -12.10 4.62 5.94
CA SER A 91 -12.66 5.89 6.41
C SER A 91 -12.04 7.12 5.72
N LEU A 92 -10.97 6.94 4.94
CA LEU A 92 -10.28 8.03 4.24
C LEU A 92 -11.04 8.60 3.03
N GLY A 93 -12.02 7.87 2.49
CA GLY A 93 -12.62 8.20 1.19
C GLY A 93 -11.65 8.01 0.01
N THR A 94 -10.59 7.23 0.21
CA THR A 94 -9.61 6.82 -0.80
C THR A 94 -10.20 5.73 -1.71
N THR A 95 -9.81 5.69 -2.99
CA THR A 95 -10.08 4.54 -3.86
C THR A 95 -9.19 3.38 -3.46
N VAL A 96 -9.78 2.28 -2.99
CA VAL A 96 -9.05 1.09 -2.50
C VAL A 96 -9.27 -0.09 -3.42
N TYR A 97 -8.18 -0.68 -3.91
CA TYR A 97 -8.14 -1.91 -4.68
C TYR A 97 -7.32 -2.98 -3.94
N ALA A 98 -7.90 -4.16 -3.73
CA ALA A 98 -7.23 -5.24 -3.00
C ALA A 98 -7.78 -6.61 -3.44
N ASN A 99 -7.17 -7.71 -2.99
CA ASN A 99 -7.69 -9.04 -3.30
C ASN A 99 -9.10 -9.24 -2.71
N CYS A 100 -9.94 -10.03 -3.38
CA CYS A 100 -11.33 -10.21 -2.94
C CYS A 100 -11.50 -10.86 -1.56
N ASP A 101 -10.51 -11.64 -1.10
CA ASP A 101 -10.52 -12.29 0.21
C ASP A 101 -10.21 -11.34 1.39
N ILE A 102 -9.53 -10.23 1.12
CA ILE A 102 -9.21 -9.19 2.13
C ILE A 102 -10.08 -7.93 1.99
N CYS A 103 -10.94 -7.84 0.99
CA CYS A 103 -11.82 -6.71 0.82
C CYS A 103 -13.00 -6.73 1.81
N ASN A 104 -13.13 -5.70 2.66
CA ASN A 104 -14.26 -5.55 3.60
C ASN A 104 -15.04 -4.25 3.40
N GLY A 105 -15.90 -4.24 2.38
CA GLY A 105 -16.96 -3.23 2.23
C GLY A 105 -16.53 -1.85 1.70
N CYS A 106 -15.24 -1.52 1.66
CA CYS A 106 -14.74 -0.24 1.13
C CYS A 106 -13.89 -0.33 -0.14
N CYS A 107 -13.55 -1.56 -0.57
CA CYS A 107 -12.86 -1.74 -1.84
C CYS A 107 -13.75 -1.28 -3.00
N THR A 108 -13.21 -0.42 -3.86
CA THR A 108 -13.87 0.01 -5.09
C THR A 108 -13.79 -1.08 -6.17
N GLN A 109 -12.73 -1.90 -6.14
CA GLN A 109 -12.56 -3.09 -6.97
C GLN A 109 -11.82 -4.16 -6.18
N CYS A 110 -12.11 -5.43 -6.47
CA CYS A 110 -11.28 -6.54 -6.04
C CYS A 110 -11.02 -7.49 -7.22
N ASN A 111 -9.82 -8.08 -7.27
CA ASN A 111 -9.39 -9.07 -8.26
C ASN A 111 -8.70 -10.25 -7.58
#